data_AF-A0A117MMQ3-F1
#
_entry.id   AF-A0A117MMQ3-F1
#
_cell.length_a   1.000
_cell.length_b   1.000
_cell.length_c   1.000
_cell.angle_alpha   90.00
_cell.angle_beta   90.00
_cell.angle_gamma   90.00
#
_symmetry.space_group_name_H-M   'P 1'
#
loop_
_entity.id
_entity.type
_entity.pdbx_description
1 polymer ?
#
loop_
_entity_poly.entity_id
_entity_poly.type
_entity_poly.pdbx_seq_one_letter_code
_entity_poly.pdbx_strand_id
1 'polypeptide(L)'
;MFDLPNVEFNLNLAARLRKNGFVVYCPNENEAINDKTRTDITPEKVYLQDREELLASNVFLCQVSEDSGTMWEAGLMACLSTDVDPSRYYGVIGLATDIRLATVPDPAKSGIENQSWAVNAFVIGGLKTSLGVVGDVDSLIARLLEIRAEREETEDARS
;
A
#
# COMPACT_ATOMS: atom_id res chain seq x y z
N MET A 1 7.97 1.34 6.82
CA MET A 1 8.96 2.02 7.69
C MET A 1 8.64 1.75 9.16
N PHE A 2 9.65 1.48 10.00
CA PHE A 2 9.47 1.00 11.39
C PHE A 2 9.94 2.01 12.45
N ASP A 3 9.92 3.31 12.15
CA ASP A 3 10.12 4.34 13.16
C ASP A 3 8.82 4.64 13.94
N LEU A 4 8.95 5.31 15.09
CA LEU A 4 7.81 5.55 15.98
C LEU A 4 6.64 6.28 15.30
N PRO A 5 6.85 7.41 14.57
CA PRO A 5 5.74 8.06 13.86
C PRO A 5 5.03 7.17 12.85
N ASN A 6 5.77 6.36 12.09
CA ASN A 6 5.18 5.45 11.12
C ASN A 6 4.43 4.29 11.80
N VAL A 7 4.96 3.75 12.89
CA VAL A 7 4.28 2.70 13.67
C VAL A 7 2.96 3.23 14.23
N GLU A 8 2.97 4.40 14.86
CA GLU A 8 1.75 5.03 15.40
C GLU A 8 0.72 5.29 14.29
N PHE A 9 1.17 5.82 13.15
CA PHE A 9 0.31 6.06 12.00
C PHE A 9 -0.30 4.76 11.44
N ASN A 10 0.52 3.73 11.23
CA ASN A 10 0.09 2.46 10.65
C ASN A 10 -0.90 1.74 11.58
N LEU A 11 -0.65 1.71 12.89
CA LEU A 11 -1.56 1.11 13.87
C LEU A 11 -2.89 1.88 13.95
N ASN A 12 -2.85 3.22 13.91
CA ASN A 12 -4.06 4.03 13.84
C ASN A 12 -4.87 3.74 12.58
N LEU A 13 -4.20 3.69 11.43
CA LEU A 13 -4.83 3.39 10.14
C LEU A 13 -5.45 2.00 10.14
N ALA A 14 -4.74 0.97 10.61
CA ALA A 14 -5.26 -0.38 10.72
C ALA A 14 -6.53 -0.44 11.60
N ALA A 15 -6.53 0.25 12.74
CA ALA A 15 -7.72 0.36 13.59
C ALA A 15 -8.90 1.05 12.89
N ARG A 16 -8.65 2.11 12.12
CA ARG A 16 -9.69 2.80 11.34
C ARG A 16 -10.27 1.93 10.24
N LEU A 17 -9.43 1.20 9.52
CA LEU A 17 -9.85 0.25 8.48
C LEU A 17 -10.72 -0.87 9.09
N ARG A 18 -10.31 -1.45 10.21
CA ARG A 18 -11.11 -2.46 10.93
C ARG A 18 -12.48 -1.94 11.37
N LYS A 19 -12.56 -0.68 11.83
CA LYS A 19 -13.86 -0.04 12.15
C LYS A 19 -14.80 0.08 10.94
N ASN A 20 -14.28 0.05 9.72
CA ASN A 20 -15.07 0.06 8.47
C ASN A 20 -15.34 -1.34 7.92
N GLY A 21 -15.06 -2.39 8.71
CA GLY A 21 -15.38 -3.78 8.37
C GLY A 21 -14.31 -4.50 7.54
N PHE A 22 -13.10 -3.93 7.41
CA PHE A 22 -12.00 -4.61 6.72
C PHE A 22 -11.23 -5.53 7.66
N VAL A 23 -10.82 -6.70 7.16
CA VAL A 23 -9.79 -7.53 7.80
C VAL A 23 -8.44 -6.99 7.36
N VAL A 24 -7.57 -6.68 8.33
CA VAL A 24 -6.31 -5.95 8.07
C VAL A 24 -5.15 -6.71 8.69
N TYR A 25 -4.17 -7.04 7.87
CA TYR A 25 -2.82 -7.38 8.30
C TYR A 25 -1.99 -6.10 8.36
N CYS A 26 -1.31 -5.85 9.48
CA CYS A 26 -0.36 -4.76 9.64
C CYS A 26 0.99 -5.32 10.11
N PRO A 27 2.08 -5.16 9.33
CA PRO A 27 3.39 -5.69 9.71
C PRO A 27 3.90 -5.22 11.09
N ASN A 28 3.45 -4.05 11.56
CA ASN A 28 3.80 -3.52 12.88
C ASN A 28 3.20 -4.32 14.05
N GLU A 29 2.20 -5.17 13.82
CA GLU A 29 1.57 -6.03 14.83
C GLU A 29 2.21 -7.42 14.89
N ASN A 30 3.13 -7.74 13.97
CA ASN A 30 3.76 -9.05 13.89
C ASN A 30 4.94 -9.18 14.89
N GLU A 31 4.63 -9.57 16.12
CA GLU A 31 5.63 -9.71 17.20
C GLU A 31 6.66 -10.83 16.90
N ALA A 32 6.29 -11.88 16.17
CA ALA A 32 7.15 -13.05 15.96
C ALA A 32 8.40 -12.77 15.10
N ILE A 33 8.29 -11.88 14.11
CA ILE A 33 9.43 -11.39 13.31
C ILE A 33 10.11 -10.19 13.98
N ASN A 34 9.31 -9.31 14.59
CA ASN A 34 9.82 -8.04 15.09
C ASN A 34 10.57 -8.17 16.42
N ASP A 35 10.50 -9.32 17.09
CA ASP A 35 11.25 -9.63 18.31
C ASP A 35 12.77 -9.54 18.07
N LYS A 36 13.36 -8.42 18.51
CA LYS A 36 14.79 -8.14 18.39
C LYS A 36 15.66 -8.97 19.33
N THR A 37 15.07 -9.76 20.22
CA THR A 37 15.80 -10.70 21.08
C THR A 37 16.10 -12.02 20.37
N ARG A 38 15.45 -12.28 19.24
CA ARG A 38 15.69 -13.47 18.41
C ARG A 38 16.89 -13.30 17.51
N THR A 39 17.77 -14.30 17.51
CA THR A 39 18.96 -14.35 16.64
C THR A 39 18.77 -15.23 15.41
N ASP A 40 17.62 -15.90 15.28
CA ASP A 40 17.34 -16.84 14.18
C ASP A 40 16.53 -16.20 13.04
N ILE A 41 16.24 -14.91 13.11
CA ILE A 41 15.52 -14.16 12.06
C ILE A 41 16.50 -13.86 10.92
N THR A 42 16.25 -14.44 9.75
CA THR A 42 17.03 -14.20 8.52
C THR A 42 16.19 -13.43 7.49
N PRO A 43 16.82 -12.74 6.52
CA PRO A 43 16.08 -12.05 5.45
C PRO A 43 15.13 -12.96 4.67
N GLU A 44 15.48 -14.23 4.45
CA GLU A 44 14.62 -15.21 3.78
C GLU A 44 13.37 -15.53 4.59
N LYS A 45 13.49 -15.66 5.92
CA LYS A 45 12.32 -15.88 6.79
C LYS A 45 11.37 -14.68 6.75
N VAL A 46 11.92 -13.46 6.80
CA VAL A 46 11.14 -12.22 6.69
C VAL A 46 10.41 -12.19 5.35
N TYR A 47 11.14 -12.39 4.24
CA TYR A 47 10.57 -12.41 2.89
C TYR A 47 9.45 -13.44 2.74
N LEU A 48 9.66 -14.68 3.20
CA LEU A 48 8.67 -15.74 3.06
C LEU A 48 7.39 -15.43 3.82
N GLN A 49 7.51 -14.90 5.04
CA GLN A 49 6.36 -14.54 5.85
C GLN A 49 5.61 -13.33 5.31
N ASP A 50 6.30 -12.24 4.96
CA ASP A 50 5.66 -11.07 4.37
C ASP A 50 4.95 -11.42 3.04
N ARG A 51 5.56 -12.32 2.25
CA ARG A 51 4.96 -12.86 1.04
C ARG A 51 3.71 -13.69 1.33
N GLU A 52 3.69 -14.52 2.38
CA GLU A 52 2.51 -15.30 2.76
C GLU A 52 1.32 -14.38 3.08
N GLU A 53 1.54 -13.32 3.84
CA GLU A 53 0.51 -12.35 4.22
C GLU A 53 0.02 -11.54 3.01
N LEU A 54 0.93 -11.18 2.10
CA LEU A 54 0.56 -10.53 0.85
C LEU A 54 -0.31 -11.42 -0.03
N LEU A 55 0.01 -12.72 -0.13
CA LEU A 55 -0.78 -13.71 -0.87
C LEU A 55 -2.14 -14.03 -0.22
N ALA A 56 -2.26 -13.82 1.09
CA ALA A 56 -3.53 -13.94 1.81
C ALA A 56 -4.44 -12.71 1.61
N SER A 57 -3.90 -11.60 1.11
CA SER A 57 -4.61 -10.33 0.95
C SER A 57 -5.16 -10.13 -0.47
N ASN A 58 -6.27 -9.41 -0.59
CA ASN A 58 -6.86 -9.03 -1.89
C ASN A 58 -6.42 -7.63 -2.34
N VAL A 59 -6.08 -6.74 -1.39
CA VAL A 59 -5.63 -5.37 -1.64
C VAL A 59 -4.35 -5.13 -0.86
N PHE A 60 -3.35 -4.53 -1.51
CA PHE A 60 -2.18 -4.00 -0.82
C PHE A 60 -2.30 -2.48 -0.67
N LEU A 61 -2.09 -2.01 0.56
CA LEU A 61 -2.05 -0.60 0.87
C LEU A 61 -0.60 -0.21 1.19
N CYS A 62 -0.11 0.83 0.52
CA CYS A 62 1.21 1.37 0.83
C CYS A 62 1.20 2.89 0.96
N GLN A 63 2.06 3.40 1.85
CA GLN A 63 2.47 4.80 1.75
C GLN A 63 3.32 4.97 0.49
N VAL A 64 3.02 6.00 -0.30
CA VAL A 64 3.86 6.37 -1.45
C VAL A 64 5.16 6.95 -0.90
N SER A 65 6.17 6.09 -0.79
CA SER A 65 7.48 6.40 -0.22
C SER A 65 8.57 5.64 -0.97
N GLU A 66 9.82 6.06 -0.83
CA GLU A 66 10.98 5.37 -1.43
C GLU A 66 11.43 4.12 -0.64
N ASP A 67 10.56 3.54 0.18
CA ASP A 67 10.87 2.28 0.86
C ASP A 67 10.89 1.13 -0.16
N SER A 68 12.07 0.56 -0.38
CA SER A 68 12.29 -0.47 -1.40
C SER A 68 11.51 -1.76 -1.12
N GLY A 69 11.32 -2.12 0.16
CA GLY A 69 10.49 -3.26 0.55
C GLY A 69 9.03 -3.06 0.17
N THR A 70 8.45 -1.93 0.57
CA THR A 70 7.06 -1.57 0.25
C THR A 70 6.82 -1.53 -1.27
N MET A 71 7.77 -1.00 -2.06
CA MET A 71 7.63 -0.94 -3.51
C MET A 71 7.80 -2.31 -4.18
N TRP A 72 8.60 -3.20 -3.60
CA TRP A 72 8.71 -4.59 -4.05
C TRP A 72 7.39 -5.35 -3.86
N GLU A 73 6.75 -5.18 -2.70
CA GLU A 73 5.44 -5.77 -2.39
C GLU A 73 4.34 -5.21 -3.29
N ALA A 74 4.34 -3.88 -3.54
CA ALA A 74 3.43 -3.26 -4.48
C ALA A 74 3.59 -3.83 -5.89
N GLY A 75 4.82 -4.04 -6.36
CA GLY A 75 5.08 -4.66 -7.65
C GLY A 75 4.57 -6.10 -7.74
N LEU A 76 4.74 -6.88 -6.67
CA LEU A 76 4.19 -8.24 -6.59
C LEU A 76 2.66 -8.24 -6.61
N MET A 77 2.00 -7.42 -5.79
CA MET A 77 0.55 -7.33 -5.78
C MET A 77 -0.02 -6.82 -7.11
N ALA A 78 0.67 -5.87 -7.77
CA ALA A 78 0.30 -5.42 -9.10
C ALA A 78 0.25 -6.61 -10.09
N CYS A 79 1.34 -7.39 -10.18
CA CYS A 79 1.41 -8.59 -11.03
C CYS A 79 0.33 -9.62 -10.67
N LEU A 80 0.08 -9.85 -9.38
CA LEU A 80 -0.98 -10.76 -8.93
C LEU A 80 -2.36 -10.33 -9.43
N SER A 81 -2.65 -9.02 -9.36
CA SER A 81 -3.93 -8.43 -9.76
C SER A 81 -4.14 -8.27 -11.27
N THR A 82 -3.07 -8.28 -12.07
CA THR A 82 -3.15 -8.08 -13.53
C THR A 82 -2.95 -9.37 -14.31
N ASP A 83 -1.94 -10.16 -13.94
CA ASP A 83 -1.42 -11.25 -14.79
C ASP A 83 -1.65 -12.64 -14.21
N VAL A 84 -2.01 -12.76 -12.91
CA VAL A 84 -2.15 -14.06 -12.23
C VAL A 84 -3.61 -14.40 -11.94
N ASP A 85 -4.29 -13.62 -11.09
CA ASP A 85 -5.69 -13.86 -10.74
C ASP A 85 -6.41 -12.56 -10.33
N PRO A 86 -6.91 -11.77 -11.31
CA PRO A 86 -7.63 -10.52 -11.07
C PRO A 86 -8.97 -10.68 -10.35
N SER A 87 -9.47 -11.92 -10.24
CA SER A 87 -10.70 -12.23 -9.50
C SER A 87 -10.45 -12.30 -8.00
N ARG A 88 -9.26 -12.73 -7.60
CA ARG A 88 -8.82 -12.79 -6.20
C ARG A 88 -8.08 -11.53 -5.76
N TYR A 89 -7.14 -11.06 -6.57
CA TYR A 89 -6.28 -9.92 -6.22
C TYR A 89 -6.78 -8.67 -6.93
N TYR A 90 -7.10 -7.63 -6.16
CA TYR A 90 -7.73 -6.43 -6.68
C TYR A 90 -6.70 -5.36 -7.03
N GLY A 91 -5.56 -5.34 -6.35
CA GLY A 91 -4.43 -4.47 -6.68
C GLY A 91 -3.94 -3.64 -5.50
N VAL A 92 -3.40 -2.46 -5.82
CA VAL A 92 -2.64 -1.61 -4.91
C VAL A 92 -3.22 -0.21 -4.84
N ILE A 93 -3.41 0.31 -3.62
CA ILE A 93 -3.72 1.72 -3.36
C ILE A 93 -2.51 2.39 -2.72
N GLY A 94 -2.02 3.45 -3.35
CA GLY A 94 -1.00 4.32 -2.78
C GLY A 94 -1.61 5.44 -1.93
N LEU A 95 -1.05 5.68 -0.75
CA LEU A 95 -1.38 6.80 0.13
C LEU A 95 -0.25 7.84 0.11
N ALA A 96 -0.50 8.99 -0.52
CA ALA A 96 0.47 10.06 -0.74
C ALA A 96 0.24 11.23 0.23
N THR A 97 0.74 11.11 1.46
CA THR A 97 0.55 12.12 2.52
C THR A 97 1.58 13.25 2.51
N ASP A 98 2.60 13.18 1.65
CA ASP A 98 3.55 14.29 1.50
C ASP A 98 2.87 15.45 0.76
N ILE A 99 2.56 16.51 1.51
CA ILE A 99 1.87 17.70 1.01
C ILE A 99 2.61 18.37 -0.16
N ARG A 100 3.92 18.13 -0.33
CA ARG A 100 4.71 18.70 -1.43
C ARG A 100 4.36 18.08 -2.77
N LEU A 101 3.76 16.90 -2.79
CA LEU A 101 3.27 16.24 -4.01
C LEU A 101 2.08 16.99 -4.64
N ALA A 102 1.42 17.88 -3.89
CA ALA A 102 0.39 18.78 -4.42
C ALA A 102 0.96 20.04 -5.11
N THR A 103 2.28 20.25 -5.06
CA THR A 103 2.92 21.38 -5.72
C THR A 103 2.80 21.22 -7.23
N VAL A 104 2.26 22.23 -7.91
CA VAL A 104 2.21 22.26 -9.38
C VAL A 104 3.64 22.44 -9.90
N PRO A 105 4.15 21.54 -10.77
CA PRO A 105 5.46 21.71 -11.38
C PRO A 105 5.57 23.01 -12.17
N ASP A 106 6.60 23.80 -11.85
CA ASP A 106 6.99 24.95 -12.66
C ASP A 106 7.96 24.45 -13.75
N PRO A 107 7.53 24.41 -15.03
CA PRO A 107 8.37 23.90 -16.12
C PRO A 107 9.59 24.79 -16.39
N ALA A 108 9.63 26.02 -15.86
CA ALA A 108 10.79 26.90 -15.97
C ALA A 108 11.86 26.63 -14.90
N LYS A 109 11.59 25.80 -13.90
CA LYS A 109 12.52 25.48 -12.81
C LYS A 109 12.98 24.02 -12.85
N SER A 110 14.20 23.77 -12.42
CA SER A 110 14.80 22.44 -12.35
C SER A 110 15.72 22.29 -11.13
N GLY A 111 16.08 21.05 -10.82
CA GLY A 111 16.93 20.73 -9.68
C GLY A 111 16.30 21.18 -8.36
N ILE A 112 17.12 21.77 -7.49
CA ILE A 112 16.72 22.21 -6.14
C ILE A 112 15.65 23.33 -6.14
N GLU A 113 15.56 24.09 -7.24
CA GLU A 113 14.60 25.20 -7.37
C GLU A 113 13.20 24.72 -7.79
N ASN A 114 13.10 23.47 -8.28
CA ASN A 114 11.81 22.85 -8.51
C ASN A 114 11.32 22.21 -7.21
N GLN A 115 10.42 22.91 -6.52
CA GLN A 115 9.86 22.46 -5.24
C GLN A 115 8.87 21.30 -5.38
N SER A 116 8.53 20.90 -6.61
CA SER A 116 7.68 19.73 -6.84
C SER A 116 8.47 18.48 -6.55
N TRP A 117 8.04 17.75 -5.53
CA TRP A 117 8.68 16.50 -5.16
C TRP A 117 8.45 15.45 -6.25
N ALA A 118 9.50 14.75 -6.65
CA ALA A 118 9.42 13.68 -7.62
C ALA A 118 9.27 12.33 -6.90
N VAL A 119 8.38 11.48 -7.41
CA VAL A 119 8.32 10.05 -7.09
C VAL A 119 8.72 9.28 -8.33
N ASN A 120 9.32 8.11 -8.16
CA ASN A 120 9.68 7.24 -9.27
C ASN A 120 8.48 7.01 -10.22
N ALA A 121 8.63 7.39 -11.49
CA ALA A 121 7.55 7.36 -12.47
C ALA A 121 7.05 5.94 -12.79
N PHE A 122 7.90 4.92 -12.68
CA PHE A 122 7.50 3.52 -12.85
C PHE A 122 6.57 3.08 -11.72
N VAL A 123 6.91 3.44 -10.48
CA VAL A 123 6.06 3.20 -9.29
C VAL A 123 4.71 3.89 -9.44
N ILE A 124 4.71 5.21 -9.70
CA ILE A 124 3.47 5.98 -9.83
C ILE A 124 2.63 5.48 -11.01
N GLY A 125 3.26 5.13 -12.12
CA GLY A 125 2.59 4.49 -13.26
C GLY A 125 1.86 3.22 -12.84
N GLY A 126 2.54 2.30 -12.16
CA GLY A 126 1.97 1.05 -11.66
C GLY A 126 0.80 1.25 -10.69
N LEU A 127 0.95 2.17 -9.72
CA LEU A 127 -0.12 2.48 -8.77
C LEU A 127 -1.35 3.06 -9.49
N LYS A 128 -1.15 3.99 -10.43
CA LYS A 128 -2.24 4.61 -11.20
C LYS A 128 -2.96 3.65 -12.14
N THR A 129 -2.27 2.63 -12.65
CA THR A 129 -2.89 1.56 -13.45
C THR A 129 -3.54 0.48 -12.61
N SER A 130 -3.28 0.46 -11.30
CA SER A 130 -3.91 -0.44 -10.34
C SER A 130 -5.14 0.23 -9.71
N LEU A 131 -5.23 0.37 -8.39
CA LEU A 131 -6.38 0.96 -7.71
C LEU A 131 -6.24 2.48 -7.46
N GLY A 132 -5.11 3.07 -7.83
CA GLY A 132 -4.86 4.51 -7.80
C GLY A 132 -4.03 4.99 -6.62
N VAL A 133 -3.97 6.33 -6.48
CA VAL A 133 -3.27 7.03 -5.41
C VAL A 133 -4.20 8.08 -4.82
N VAL A 134 -4.26 8.15 -3.48
CA VAL A 134 -5.07 9.10 -2.72
C VAL A 134 -4.20 9.93 -1.79
N GLY A 135 -4.63 11.16 -1.47
CA GLY A 135 -3.83 12.11 -0.69
C GLY A 135 -4.02 12.02 0.83
N ASP A 136 -5.06 11.33 1.28
CA ASP A 136 -5.46 11.31 2.69
C ASP A 136 -6.21 10.02 3.07
N VAL A 137 -6.37 9.81 4.38
CA VAL A 137 -6.95 8.58 4.93
C VAL A 137 -8.46 8.49 4.69
N ASP A 138 -9.18 9.60 4.61
CA ASP A 138 -10.63 9.57 4.39
C ASP A 138 -10.92 9.15 2.95
N SER A 139 -10.20 9.74 1.99
CA SER A 139 -10.22 9.36 0.57
C SER A 139 -9.81 7.90 0.37
N LEU A 140 -8.83 7.41 1.13
CA LEU A 140 -8.44 6.00 1.12
C LEU A 140 -9.58 5.06 1.55
N ILE A 141 -10.22 5.36 2.68
CA ILE A 141 -11.33 4.54 3.19
C ILE A 141 -12.49 4.57 2.20
N ALA A 142 -12.82 5.76 1.67
CA ALA A 142 -13.85 5.90 0.65
C ALA A 142 -13.53 5.02 -0.57
N ARG A 143 -12.29 5.06 -1.08
CA ARG A 143 -11.89 4.24 -2.23
C ARG A 143 -12.00 2.74 -1.95
N LEU A 144 -11.61 2.28 -0.76
CA LEU A 144 -11.76 0.88 -0.37
C LEU A 144 -13.23 0.44 -0.30
N LEU A 145 -14.12 1.32 0.17
CA LEU A 145 -15.56 1.06 0.21
C LEU A 145 -16.17 0.97 -1.20
N GLU A 146 -15.75 1.84 -2.11
CA GLU A 146 -16.14 1.78 -3.53
C GLU A 146 -15.72 0.45 -4.15
N ILE A 147 -14.46 0.04 -3.96
CA ILE A 147 -13.95 -1.23 -4.48
C ILE A 147 -14.74 -2.41 -3.92
N ARG A 148 -15.07 -2.40 -2.63
CA ARG A 148 -15.89 -3.46 -2.04
C ARG A 148 -17.25 -3.55 -2.72
N ALA A 149 -17.93 -2.42 -2.91
CA ALA A 149 -19.23 -2.39 -3.60
C ALA A 149 -19.13 -2.90 -5.05
N GLU A 150 -18.13 -2.44 -5.81
CA GLU A 150 -17.86 -2.90 -7.19
C GLU A 150 -17.69 -4.43 -7.27
N ARG A 151 -17.03 -5.03 -6.26
CA ARG A 151 -16.74 -6.47 -6.21
C ARG A 151 -17.96 -7.30 -5.77
N GLU A 152 -18.68 -6.85 -4.75
CA GLU A 152 -19.93 -7.49 -4.29
C GLU A 152 -21.00 -7.48 -5.40
N GLU A 153 -21.18 -6.36 -6.13
CA GLU A 153 -22.10 -6.29 -7.28
C GLU A 153 -21.73 -7.27 -8.41
N THR A 154 -20.43 -7.46 -8.64
CA THR A 154 -19.93 -8.39 -9.68
C THR A 154 -20.16 -9.85 -9.29
N GLU A 155 -20.12 -10.18 -8.00
CA GLU A 155 -20.40 -11.52 -7.48
C GLU A 155 -21.90 -11.85 -7.58
N ASP A 156 -22.77 -10.91 -7.19
CA ASP A 156 -24.22 -11.06 -7.30
C ASP A 156 -24.68 -11.19 -8.76
N ALA A 157 -24.02 -10.51 -9.71
CA ALA A 157 -24.32 -10.64 -11.12
C ALA A 157 -23.89 -12.00 -11.74
N ARG A 158 -23.08 -12.79 -11.03
CA ARG A 158 -22.57 -14.10 -11.46
C ARG A 158 -23.26 -15.28 -10.78
N SER A 159 -24.04 -15.04 -9.72
CA SER A 159 -24.86 -16.03 -9.01
C SER A 159 -26.25 -16.20 -9.63
#